data_AF-A0A3P7LT87-F1
#
_entry.id   AF-A0A3P7LT87-F1
#
_cell.length_a   1.000
_cell.length_b   1.000
_cell.length_c   1.000
_cell.angle_alpha   90.00
_cell.angle_beta   90.00
_cell.angle_gamma   90.00
#
_symmetry.space_group_name_H-M   'P 1'
#
loop_
_entity.id
_entity.type
_entity.pdbx_description
1 polymer ?
#
loop_
_entity_poly.entity_id
_entity_poly.type
_entity_poly.pdbx_seq_one_letter_code
_entity_poly.pdbx_strand_id
1 'polypeptide(L)'
;MLIQSLKNINENRNILPGVKIGVDVRDTCWFEPIALEQCMDFIRTAFIYKEYEDCLEANDNSEYICTPPGTSNHYFEKPIAALIGPGSSEMSKQVQQVLQLFDIPQIGYSATAASLSDPIEYRTFIRVVPSDALQVKVIASILRYFQWTYVILVNSKGKLLQ
;
A
#
# COMPACT_ATOMS: atom_id res chain seq x y z
N MET A 1 -10.45 -12.75 7.55
CA MET A 1 -11.25 -11.49 7.58
C MET A 1 -11.28 -10.79 6.23
N LEU A 2 -10.15 -10.46 5.59
CA LEU A 2 -10.10 -9.78 4.28
C LEU A 2 -11.04 -10.37 3.21
N ILE A 3 -10.91 -11.67 2.93
CA ILE A 3 -11.70 -12.36 1.90
C ILE A 3 -13.20 -12.29 2.18
N GLN A 4 -13.60 -12.39 3.45
CA GLN A 4 -15.00 -12.26 3.84
C GLN A 4 -15.51 -10.82 3.63
N SER A 5 -14.71 -9.81 3.99
CA SER A 5 -15.06 -8.41 3.74
C SER A 5 -15.24 -8.13 2.26
N LEU A 6 -14.35 -8.65 1.40
CA LEU A 6 -14.47 -8.52 -0.06
C LEU A 6 -15.72 -9.18 -0.60
N LYS A 7 -16.05 -10.38 -0.10
CA LYS A 7 -17.30 -11.06 -0.46
C LYS A 7 -18.51 -10.20 -0.09
N ASN A 8 -18.54 -9.65 1.12
CA ASN A 8 -19.63 -8.79 1.58
C ASN A 8 -19.75 -7.51 0.73
N ILE A 9 -18.63 -6.92 0.29
CA ILE A 9 -18.63 -5.74 -0.58
C ILE A 9 -19.19 -6.11 -1.97
N ASN A 10 -18.68 -7.17 -2.58
CA ASN A 10 -19.10 -7.60 -3.91
C ASN A 10 -20.56 -8.10 -3.98
N GLU A 11 -21.13 -8.55 -2.86
CA GLU A 11 -22.54 -8.95 -2.75
C GLU A 11 -23.48 -7.77 -2.44
N ASN A 12 -22.94 -6.63 -2.01
CA ASN A 12 -23.72 -5.46 -1.62
C ASN A 12 -24.04 -4.57 -2.82
N ARG A 13 -25.33 -4.45 -3.16
CA ARG A 13 -25.80 -3.64 -4.30
C ARG A 13 -25.64 -2.12 -4.11
N ASN A 14 -25.39 -1.66 -2.89
CA ASN A 14 -25.22 -0.23 -2.59
C ASN A 14 -23.76 0.23 -2.72
N ILE A 15 -22.80 -0.68 -2.79
CA ILE A 15 -21.37 -0.38 -2.86
C ILE A 15 -20.87 -0.84 -4.22
N LEU A 16 -20.52 0.12 -5.09
CA LEU A 16 -19.95 -0.13 -6.42
C LEU A 16 -20.78 -1.09 -7.30
N PRO A 17 -22.05 -0.75 -7.61
CA PRO A 17 -22.91 -1.62 -8.42
C PRO A 17 -22.31 -1.86 -9.81
N GLY A 18 -22.22 -3.13 -10.21
CA GLY A 18 -21.68 -3.53 -11.52
C GLY A 18 -20.15 -3.68 -11.57
N VAL A 19 -19.44 -3.40 -10.49
CA VAL A 19 -17.99 -3.56 -10.39
C VAL A 19 -17.68 -4.66 -9.38
N LYS A 20 -16.80 -5.61 -9.74
CA LYS A 20 -16.27 -6.62 -8.81
C LYS A 20 -14.86 -6.25 -8.40
N ILE A 21 -14.61 -6.23 -7.11
CA ILE A 21 -13.29 -6.01 -6.53
C ILE A 21 -12.57 -7.35 -6.39
N GLY A 22 -11.42 -7.47 -7.04
CA GLY A 22 -10.47 -8.56 -6.83
C GLY A 22 -9.40 -8.18 -5.79
N VAL A 23 -8.58 -9.15 -5.40
CA VAL A 23 -7.43 -8.88 -4.54
C VAL A 23 -6.26 -9.79 -4.92
N ASP A 24 -5.06 -9.22 -4.86
CA ASP A 24 -3.79 -9.94 -4.86
C ASP A 24 -3.14 -9.72 -3.49
N VAL A 25 -2.79 -10.82 -2.81
CA VAL A 25 -2.24 -10.81 -1.45
C VAL A 25 -0.83 -11.38 -1.49
N ARG A 26 0.14 -10.55 -1.11
CA ARG A 26 1.56 -10.91 -1.03
C ARG A 26 2.05 -10.83 0.40
N ASP A 27 2.95 -11.74 0.77
CA ASP A 27 3.56 -11.71 2.10
C ASP A 27 4.70 -10.69 2.13
N THR A 28 4.76 -9.93 3.22
CA THR A 28 5.81 -8.93 3.47
C THR A 28 6.86 -9.44 4.45
N CYS A 29 6.58 -10.56 5.11
CA CYS A 29 7.44 -11.23 6.08
C CYS A 29 8.01 -10.32 7.20
N TRP A 30 7.35 -9.17 7.46
CA TRP A 30 7.88 -8.14 8.36
C TRP A 30 9.29 -7.66 8.03
N PHE A 31 9.68 -7.72 6.76
CA PHE A 31 11.01 -7.36 6.30
C PHE A 31 10.93 -6.44 5.09
N GLU A 32 11.53 -5.26 5.20
CA GLU A 32 11.37 -4.19 4.22
C GLU A 32 11.80 -4.57 2.80
N PRO A 33 12.93 -5.28 2.58
CA PRO A 33 13.30 -5.73 1.24
C PRO A 33 12.28 -6.65 0.58
N ILE A 34 11.66 -7.56 1.35
CA ILE A 34 10.61 -8.45 0.81
C ILE A 34 9.36 -7.64 0.46
N ALA A 35 8.94 -6.73 1.34
CA ALA A 35 7.80 -5.85 1.06
C ALA A 35 8.02 -5.00 -0.21
N LEU A 36 9.24 -4.50 -0.41
CA LEU A 36 9.60 -3.72 -1.59
C LEU A 36 9.65 -4.59 -2.86
N GLU A 37 10.18 -5.81 -2.78
CA GLU A 37 10.17 -6.77 -3.87
C GLU A 37 8.74 -7.07 -4.34
N GLN A 38 7.83 -7.37 -3.40
CA GLN A 38 6.41 -7.59 -3.73
C GLN A 38 5.76 -6.34 -4.32
N CYS A 39 6.13 -5.14 -3.85
CA CYS A 39 5.65 -3.90 -4.43
C CYS A 39 6.12 -3.73 -5.88
N MET A 40 7.37 -4.07 -6.18
CA MET A 40 7.93 -3.97 -7.54
C MET A 40 7.23 -4.92 -8.51
N ASP A 41 6.80 -6.10 -8.07
CA ASP A 41 6.01 -7.01 -8.89
C ASP A 41 4.66 -6.39 -9.32
N PHE A 42 3.97 -5.68 -8.41
CA PHE A 42 2.75 -4.96 -8.77
C PHE A 42 2.98 -3.86 -9.81
N ILE A 43 4.07 -3.11 -9.67
CA ILE A 43 4.45 -2.06 -10.61
C ILE A 43 4.82 -2.67 -11.97
N ARG A 44 5.54 -3.78 -11.98
CA ARG A 44 5.88 -4.52 -13.20
C ARG A 44 4.62 -4.92 -13.95
N THR A 45 3.61 -5.46 -13.28
CA THR A 45 2.32 -5.81 -13.89
C THR A 45 1.65 -4.59 -14.54
N ALA A 46 1.72 -3.42 -13.91
CA ALA A 46 1.18 -2.19 -14.49
C ALA A 46 1.87 -1.76 -15.79
N PHE A 47 3.20 -1.90 -15.87
CA PHE A 47 3.94 -1.62 -17.11
C PHE A 47 3.59 -2.61 -18.23
N ILE A 48 3.55 -3.90 -17.91
CA ILE A 48 3.19 -4.94 -18.90
C ILE A 48 1.76 -4.69 -19.42
N TYR A 49 0.84 -4.30 -18.53
CA TYR A 49 -0.52 -3.95 -18.92
C TYR A 49 -0.60 -2.77 -19.88
N LYS A 50 0.20 -1.72 -19.63
CA LYS A 50 0.26 -0.57 -20.53
C LYS A 50 0.82 -0.93 -21.91
N GLU A 51 1.89 -1.71 -21.97
CA GLU A 51 2.47 -2.17 -23.25
C GLU A 51 1.46 -3.02 -24.04
N TYR A 52 0.65 -3.82 -23.34
CA TYR A 52 -0.43 -4.58 -23.95
C TYR A 52 -1.55 -3.68 -24.50
N GLU A 53 -1.98 -2.65 -23.76
CA GLU A 53 -2.98 -1.68 -24.27
C GLU A 53 -2.46 -0.91 -25.48
N ASP A 54 -1.23 -0.40 -25.43
CA ASP A 54 -0.59 0.31 -26.55
C ASP A 54 -0.54 -0.59 -27.81
N CYS A 55 -0.30 -1.90 -27.64
CA CYS A 55 -0.33 -2.87 -28.74
C CYS A 55 -1.75 -3.04 -29.33
N LEU A 56 -2.77 -3.13 -28.47
CA LEU A 56 -4.15 -3.29 -28.91
C LEU A 56 -4.64 -2.07 -29.72
N GLU A 57 -4.29 -0.87 -29.27
CA GLU A 57 -4.64 0.37 -29.99
C GLU A 57 -3.95 0.47 -31.36
N ALA A 58 -2.73 -0.05 -31.48
CA ALA A 58 -2.00 -0.09 -32.75
C ALA A 58 -2.56 -1.11 -33.76
N ASN A 59 -3.42 -2.04 -33.33
CA ASN A 59 -3.81 -3.22 -34.10
C ASN A 59 -5.11 -3.07 -34.90
N ASP A 60 -5.48 -1.86 -35.30
CA ASP A 60 -6.81 -1.60 -35.88
C ASP A 60 -7.09 -2.34 -37.20
N ASN A 61 -6.11 -3.04 -37.82
CA ASN A 61 -6.31 -3.83 -39.06
C ASN A 61 -5.30 -4.99 -39.29
N SER A 62 -4.61 -5.54 -38.29
CA SER A 62 -3.64 -6.64 -38.52
C SER A 62 -3.97 -7.92 -37.74
N GLU A 63 -3.69 -9.08 -38.34
CA GLU A 63 -3.77 -10.41 -37.71
C GLU A 63 -2.62 -10.62 -36.71
N TYR A 64 -2.22 -9.58 -35.98
CA TYR A 64 -1.19 -9.64 -34.96
C TYR A 64 -1.84 -9.95 -33.62
N ILE A 65 -1.44 -11.03 -32.96
CA ILE A 65 -1.94 -11.35 -31.62
C ILE A 65 -1.04 -10.60 -30.64
N CYS A 66 -1.57 -9.54 -30.03
CA CYS A 66 -0.92 -8.91 -28.89
C CYS A 66 -0.91 -9.93 -27.73
N THR A 67 0.23 -10.58 -27.51
CA THR A 67 0.48 -11.37 -26.29
C THR A 67 1.60 -10.70 -25.50
N PRO A 68 1.37 -10.38 -24.21
CA PRO A 68 2.43 -9.91 -23.34
C PRO A 68 3.61 -10.90 -23.32
N PRO A 69 4.87 -10.43 -23.33
CA PRO A 69 6.04 -11.31 -23.32
C PRO A 69 5.98 -12.29 -22.14
N GLY A 70 6.00 -13.60 -22.42
CA GLY A 70 6.03 -14.65 -21.40
C GLY A 70 4.67 -15.14 -20.88
N THR A 71 3.55 -14.80 -21.53
CA THR A 71 2.22 -15.29 -21.14
C THR A 71 1.63 -16.27 -22.17
N SER A 72 1.20 -17.45 -21.71
CA SER A 72 0.39 -18.38 -22.51
C SER A 72 -1.09 -18.16 -22.17
N ASN A 73 -1.79 -17.35 -22.97
CA ASN A 73 -3.24 -17.38 -23.23
C ASN A 73 -4.25 -17.73 -22.11
N HIS A 74 -4.03 -17.43 -20.82
CA HIS A 74 -5.15 -17.64 -19.87
C HIS A 74 -5.39 -16.70 -18.70
N TYR A 75 -4.45 -15.90 -18.21
CA TYR A 75 -4.77 -14.89 -17.18
C TYR A 75 -3.81 -13.71 -17.31
N PHE A 76 -4.33 -12.57 -17.75
CA PHE A 76 -3.60 -11.31 -17.72
C PHE A 76 -3.95 -10.55 -16.44
N GLU A 77 -2.94 -10.27 -15.63
CA GLU A 77 -3.12 -9.53 -14.39
C GLU A 77 -3.31 -8.04 -14.72
N LYS A 78 -4.37 -7.45 -14.15
CA LYS A 78 -4.64 -6.02 -14.28
C LYS A 78 -3.80 -5.24 -13.26
N PRO A 79 -3.43 -3.99 -13.55
CA PRO A 79 -2.76 -3.12 -12.59
C PRO A 79 -3.60 -2.97 -11.32
N ILE A 80 -2.92 -2.85 -10.18
CA ILE A 80 -3.58 -2.58 -8.91
C ILE A 80 -4.12 -1.14 -8.89
N ALA A 81 -5.32 -0.96 -8.35
CA ALA A 81 -5.91 0.37 -8.18
C ALA A 81 -5.44 1.07 -6.88
N ALA A 82 -5.07 0.29 -5.87
CA ALA A 82 -4.61 0.75 -4.56
C ALA A 82 -3.85 -0.37 -3.84
N LEU A 83 -2.99 -0.01 -2.88
CA LEU A 83 -2.29 -0.95 -2.01
C LEU A 83 -2.78 -0.78 -0.56
N ILE A 84 -3.04 -1.89 0.15
CA ILE A 84 -3.40 -1.86 1.58
C ILE A 84 -2.25 -2.46 2.40
N GLY A 85 -1.82 -1.74 3.45
CA GLY A 85 -0.66 -2.10 4.26
C GLY A 85 0.63 -1.45 3.77
N PRO A 86 1.81 -2.01 4.11
CA PRO A 86 2.05 -3.10 5.07
C PRO A 86 1.83 -2.68 6.54
N GLY A 87 2.05 -3.62 7.47
CA GLY A 87 1.83 -3.40 8.91
C GLY A 87 2.85 -2.47 9.58
N SER A 88 4.13 -2.57 9.20
CA SER A 88 5.21 -1.72 9.73
C SER A 88 5.20 -0.34 9.09
N SER A 89 5.53 0.68 9.89
CA SER A 89 5.70 2.05 9.39
C SER A 89 6.90 2.16 8.45
N GLU A 90 8.01 1.51 8.77
CA GLU A 90 9.25 1.51 7.98
C GLU A 90 9.04 0.85 6.63
N MET A 91 8.38 -0.32 6.60
CA MET A 91 8.00 -0.97 5.35
C MET A 91 7.06 -0.08 4.53
N SER A 92 6.07 0.55 5.19
CA SER A 92 5.12 1.43 4.51
C SER A 92 5.81 2.63 3.86
N LYS A 93 6.79 3.24 4.53
CA LYS A 93 7.60 4.32 3.96
C LYS A 93 8.33 3.86 2.70
N GLN A 94 8.98 2.70 2.73
CA GLN A 94 9.74 2.20 1.57
C GLN A 94 8.84 1.88 0.39
N VAL A 95 7.71 1.23 0.63
CA VAL A 95 6.70 0.93 -0.39
C VAL A 95 6.12 2.21 -0.98
N GLN A 96 5.79 3.20 -0.13
CA GLN A 96 5.23 4.48 -0.56
C GLN A 96 6.15 5.26 -1.50
N GLN A 97 7.49 5.18 -1.30
CA GLN A 97 8.46 5.84 -2.18
C GLN A 97 8.35 5.36 -3.63
N VAL A 98 7.94 4.11 -3.85
CA VAL A 98 7.69 3.56 -5.19
C VAL A 98 6.29 3.91 -5.66
N LEU A 99 5.25 3.62 -4.86
CA LEU A 99 3.86 3.78 -5.26
C LEU A 99 3.51 5.21 -5.69
N GLN A 100 4.07 6.21 -5.01
CA GLN A 100 3.79 7.62 -5.31
C GLN A 100 4.40 8.13 -6.62
N LEU A 101 5.31 7.37 -7.24
CA LEU A 101 5.82 7.66 -8.58
C LEU A 101 4.79 7.27 -9.66
N PHE A 102 3.85 6.41 -9.31
CA PHE A 102 2.79 5.89 -10.19
C PHE A 102 1.40 6.38 -9.77
N ASP A 103 1.33 7.34 -8.85
CA ASP A 103 0.10 7.87 -8.27
C ASP A 103 -0.84 6.78 -7.70
N ILE A 104 -0.27 5.66 -7.24
CA ILE A 104 -1.04 4.58 -6.62
C ILE A 104 -1.28 4.94 -5.14
N PRO A 105 -2.54 4.98 -4.67
CA PRO A 105 -2.84 5.25 -3.27
C PRO A 105 -2.49 4.06 -2.38
N GLN A 106 -1.84 4.35 -1.25
CA GLN A 106 -1.52 3.38 -0.20
C GLN A 106 -2.37 3.64 1.05
N ILE A 107 -3.00 2.59 1.57
CA ILE A 107 -3.87 2.64 2.75
C ILE A 107 -3.23 1.84 3.90
N GLY A 108 -2.63 2.53 4.86
CA GLY A 108 -2.06 1.93 6.06
C GLY A 108 -3.14 1.52 7.08
N TYR A 109 -3.12 0.25 7.51
CA TYR A 109 -4.00 -0.23 8.59
C TYR A 109 -3.31 -0.29 9.96
N SER A 110 -1.97 -0.26 10.01
CA SER A 110 -1.19 -0.36 11.26
C SER A 110 0.05 0.56 11.29
N ALA A 111 0.33 1.30 10.22
CA ALA A 111 1.47 2.20 10.14
C ALA A 111 1.18 3.55 10.84
N THR A 112 1.66 3.70 12.08
CA THR A 112 1.32 4.81 12.99
C THR A 112 2.38 5.90 13.09
N ALA A 113 3.56 5.73 12.48
CA ALA A 113 4.65 6.70 12.59
C ALA A 113 4.20 8.13 12.19
N ALA A 114 4.65 9.11 12.96
CA ALA A 114 4.28 10.52 12.76
C ALA A 114 4.73 11.06 11.40
N SER A 115 5.92 10.67 10.94
CA SER A 115 6.51 11.05 9.65
C SER A 115 5.62 10.69 8.44
N LEU A 116 4.81 9.63 8.52
CA LEU A 116 3.90 9.24 7.42
C LEU A 116 2.74 10.24 7.23
N SER A 117 2.61 11.23 8.11
CA SER A 117 1.60 12.29 8.00
C SER A 117 2.08 13.49 7.20
N ASP A 118 3.34 13.51 6.74
CA ASP A 118 3.86 14.58 5.90
C ASP A 118 3.38 14.40 4.45
N PRO A 119 2.46 15.26 3.96
CA PRO A 119 1.93 15.14 2.61
C PRO A 119 2.95 15.52 1.53
N ILE A 120 4.04 16.21 1.86
CA ILE A 120 5.10 16.55 0.91
C ILE A 120 5.94 15.29 0.63
N GLU A 121 6.26 14.52 1.68
CA GLU A 121 7.08 13.31 1.56
C GLU A 121 6.26 12.08 1.10
N TYR A 122 4.99 11.97 1.52
CA TYR A 122 4.14 10.79 1.31
C TYR A 122 2.77 11.17 0.72
N ARG A 123 2.75 11.65 -0.52
CA ARG A 123 1.58 12.27 -1.17
C ARG A 123 0.35 11.38 -1.28
N THR A 124 0.53 10.10 -1.62
CA THR A 124 -0.58 9.15 -1.86
C THR A 124 -0.82 8.20 -0.69
N PHE A 125 -0.24 8.49 0.49
CA PHE A 125 -0.42 7.69 1.68
C PHE A 125 -1.58 8.20 2.53
N ILE A 126 -2.50 7.30 2.87
CA ILE A 126 -3.56 7.53 3.86
C ILE A 126 -3.58 6.38 4.87
N ARG A 127 -4.17 6.59 6.04
CA ARG A 127 -4.32 5.53 7.05
C ARG A 127 -5.63 5.63 7.81
N VAL A 128 -6.10 4.49 8.28
CA VAL A 128 -7.34 4.37 9.08
C VAL A 128 -7.07 4.38 10.59
N VAL A 129 -5.81 4.51 11.00
CA VAL A 129 -5.36 4.55 12.40
C VAL A 129 -4.75 5.90 12.75
N PRO A 130 -4.84 6.35 14.03
CA PRO A 130 -4.23 7.60 14.46
C PRO A 130 -2.69 7.53 14.45
N SER A 131 -2.05 8.70 14.47
CA SER A 131 -0.59 8.81 14.61
C SER A 131 -0.13 8.54 16.04
N ASP A 132 1.06 7.94 16.19
CA ASP A 132 1.78 7.83 17.47
C ASP A 132 2.08 9.20 18.10
N ALA A 133 2.05 10.29 17.31
CA ALA A 133 2.18 11.65 17.84
C ALA A 133 1.10 11.96 18.91
N LEU A 134 -0.10 11.36 18.78
CA LEU A 134 -1.14 11.47 19.80
C LEU A 134 -0.80 10.64 21.03
N GLN A 135 -0.30 9.41 20.85
CA GLN A 135 0.10 8.54 21.95
C GLN A 135 1.24 9.16 22.78
N VAL A 136 2.24 9.78 22.14
CA VAL A 136 3.33 10.48 22.82
C VAL A 136 2.82 11.64 23.67
N LYS A 137 1.85 12.42 23.17
CA LYS A 137 1.22 13.50 23.96
C LYS A 137 0.52 12.97 25.21
N VAL A 138 -0.15 11.81 25.10
CA VAL A 138 -0.81 11.16 26.23
C VAL A 138 0.22 10.66 27.24
N ILE A 139 1.28 9.98 26.80
CA ILE A 139 2.36 9.52 27.68
C ILE A 139 2.98 10.71 28.42
N ALA A 140 3.33 11.79 27.72
CA ALA A 140 3.88 13.00 28.34
C ALA A 140 2.92 13.62 29.38
N SER A 141 1.61 13.57 29.12
CA SER A 141 0.59 14.07 30.05
C SER A 141 0.51 13.21 31.31
N ILE A 142 0.63 11.88 31.19
CA ILE A 142 0.67 10.95 32.32
C ILE A 142 1.91 11.21 33.18
N LEU A 143 3.09 11.37 32.57
CA LEU A 143 4.32 11.66 33.29
C LEU A 143 4.22 12.95 34.11
N ARG A 144 3.62 13.99 33.52
CA ARG A 144 3.36 15.27 34.19
C ARG A 144 2.36 15.13 35.34
N TYR A 145 1.28 14.38 35.14
CA TYR A 145 0.25 14.16 36.15
C TYR A 145 0.83 13.50 37.42
N PHE A 146 1.71 12.50 37.25
CA PHE A 146 2.37 11.82 38.37
C PHE A 146 3.68 12.46 38.84
N GLN A 147 4.05 13.63 38.29
CA GLN A 147 5.28 14.36 38.63
C GLN A 147 6.56 13.50 38.49
N TRP A 148 6.59 12.57 37.53
CA TRP A 148 7.79 11.77 37.28
C TRP A 148 8.84 12.62 36.55
N THR A 149 9.97 12.87 37.22
CA THR A 149 11.07 13.72 36.72
C THR A 149 12.22 12.93 36.09
N TYR A 150 12.37 11.66 36.45
CA TYR A 150 13.41 10.77 35.91
C TYR A 150 12.76 9.54 35.30
N VAL A 151 12.92 9.38 33.98
CA VAL A 151 12.36 8.27 33.21
C VAL A 151 13.40 7.74 32.23
N ILE A 152 13.31 6.45 31.91
CA ILE A 152 14.13 5.80 30.90
C ILE A 152 13.22 5.47 29.72
N LEU A 153 13.62 5.85 28.51
CA LEU A 153 12.89 5.57 27.28
C LEU A 153 13.61 4.46 26.51
N VAL A 154 12.84 3.43 26.13
CA VAL A 154 13.31 2.32 25.29
C VAL A 154 12.39 2.25 24.08
N ASN A 155 12.96 2.18 22.88
CA ASN A 155 12.21 2.03 21.64
C ASN A 155 12.86 0.99 20.72
N SER A 156 12.07 0.47 19.78
CA SER A 156 12.61 -0.29 18.67
C SER A 156 13.40 0.63 17.74
N LYS A 157 14.39 0.05 17.05
CA LYS A 157 15.18 0.77 16.06
C LYS A 157 14.28 1.17 14.90
N GLY A 158 14.07 2.47 14.72
CA GLY A 158 13.34 3.09 13.63
C GLY A 158 13.94 4.44 13.27
N LYS A 159 13.52 5.04 12.15
CA LYS A 159 14.03 6.36 11.73
C LYS A 159 13.44 7.42 12.68
N LEU A 160 14.21 7.83 13.69
CA LEU A 160 13.87 8.98 14.54
C LEU A 160 13.86 10.25 13.67
N LEU A 161 12.88 11.12 13.90
CA LEU A 161 12.94 12.49 13.40
C LEU A 161 14.15 13.16 14.07
N GLN A 162 15.23 13.34 13.32
CA GLN A 162 16.29 14.30 13.64
C GLN A 162 15.89 15.66 13.10
#